data_AF-A0A951F4U7-F1
#
_entry.id   AF-A0A951F4U7-F1
#
_cell.length_a   1.000
_cell.length_b   1.000
_cell.length_c   1.000
_cell.angle_alpha   90.00
_cell.angle_beta   90.00
_cell.angle_gamma   90.00
#
_symmetry.space_group_name_H-M   'P 1'
#
loop_
_entity.id
_entity.type
_entity.pdbx_description
1 polymer ?
#
loop_
_entity_poly.entity_id
_entity_poly.type
_entity_poly.pdbx_seq_one_letter_code
_entity_poly.pdbx_strand_id
1 'polypeptide(L)'
;MAGATPFRSKAGIGAPPVFLVKPAQISFWGNYSNGDCVTAEEAFAKACNSPEIFISEQDIIAWASAHGVLNGATLPQVLQFMQNDGFKEGDNTYDDGPYSSVDWTNAGTLQSAIATGPVKIGVAGDQLETAWWGAGSSQAGGKTWFGTGFHNDANEDHCVSLCGYGSIGWLAQQLNVAVPSGVNPNSQAYALFTWDSIGIIDQPSLLAITHEAWIRTPTTVIKSQFLFDKVTVTNNTTQLTPSIAALNNRIYIAWKGDGNDNLNVMYSADGGVTFGNKYTSNETSPQAPFICAHNGNLYIAWKGDGNDNLNVAEVVVSGSNITGFANKRTLGDTSPKSPSLASFGGRLYLAWKGDGNDNLNVMYSADNGNTFGHKYTSNETSPQAPGLCASSSNLYITWKGDGNDNLNVAQVVVSGVNITGFANKAILSETSPVSPCLGADGNTLYLLWKGDGNDNLNVRSSTDGGRTFVNKATSSETSPQGPSVCTMNGTVYVAWKGDGNDFLNVARVAGTGTSAMELTEATAVLV
;
A
#
# COMPACT_ATOMS: atom_id res chain seq x y z
N MET A 1 -11.92 12.78 23.91
CA MET A 1 -11.26 11.96 22.87
C MET A 1 -11.89 10.59 22.92
N ALA A 2 -12.37 10.06 21.79
CA ALA A 2 -12.78 8.66 21.73
C ALA A 2 -11.56 7.80 22.09
N GLY A 3 -11.69 6.87 23.04
CA GLY A 3 -10.59 6.02 23.46
C GLY A 3 -10.08 5.22 22.27
N ALA A 4 -8.76 5.22 22.05
CA ALA A 4 -8.15 4.42 20.99
C ALA A 4 -8.51 2.94 21.17
N THR A 5 -8.60 2.22 20.05
CA THR A 5 -8.92 0.79 20.11
C THR A 5 -7.79 0.04 20.83
N PRO A 6 -8.08 -0.79 21.85
CA PRO A 6 -7.04 -1.56 22.52
C PRO A 6 -6.42 -2.58 21.58
N PHE A 7 -5.09 -2.71 21.64
CA PHE A 7 -4.35 -3.75 20.95
C PHE A 7 -4.82 -5.13 21.43
N ARG A 8 -5.07 -6.02 20.47
CA ARG A 8 -5.38 -7.42 20.73
C ARG A 8 -4.39 -8.27 19.96
N SER A 9 -3.72 -9.18 20.65
CA SER A 9 -2.84 -10.14 19.99
C SER A 9 -3.61 -10.98 18.98
N LYS A 10 -2.93 -11.36 17.90
CA LYS A 10 -3.52 -12.21 16.86
C LYS A 10 -3.82 -13.59 17.46
N ALA A 11 -5.08 -14.03 17.36
CA ALA A 11 -5.49 -15.30 17.94
C ALA A 11 -4.67 -16.48 17.37
N GLY A 12 -4.09 -17.31 18.26
CA GLY A 12 -3.40 -18.55 17.91
C GLY A 12 -1.89 -18.46 17.65
N ILE A 13 -1.28 -17.27 17.70
CA ILE A 13 0.19 -17.10 17.61
C ILE A 13 0.65 -16.40 18.88
N GLY A 14 1.27 -17.14 19.80
CA GLY A 14 1.89 -16.56 21.00
C GLY A 14 3.14 -15.75 20.63
N ALA A 15 3.44 -14.72 21.42
CA ALA A 15 4.71 -14.02 21.32
C ALA A 15 5.88 -15.01 21.54
N PRO A 16 7.03 -14.85 20.86
CA PRO A 16 8.20 -15.68 21.12
C PRO A 16 8.65 -15.56 22.58
N PRO A 17 9.40 -16.52 23.14
CA PRO A 17 9.80 -16.48 24.55
C PRO A 17 10.78 -15.35 24.87
N VAL A 18 11.56 -14.90 23.88
CA VAL A 18 12.47 -13.76 23.94
C VAL A 18 12.44 -13.05 22.59
N PHE A 19 12.66 -11.74 22.58
CA PHE A 19 12.67 -10.93 21.36
C PHE A 19 13.55 -9.70 21.55
N LEU A 20 14.25 -9.28 20.50
CA LEU A 20 14.97 -8.02 20.49
C LEU A 20 15.14 -7.55 19.05
N VAL A 21 14.81 -6.29 18.81
CA VAL A 21 15.24 -5.55 17.63
C VAL A 21 16.25 -4.49 18.08
N LYS A 22 17.41 -4.46 17.40
CA LYS A 22 18.45 -3.47 17.63
C LYS A 22 18.87 -2.90 16.27
N PRO A 23 18.66 -1.61 16.00
CA PRO A 23 19.15 -0.97 14.79
C PRO A 23 20.69 -0.90 14.82
N ALA A 24 21.32 -0.81 13.64
CA ALA A 24 22.76 -0.64 13.53
C ALA A 24 23.18 0.79 13.93
N GLN A 25 22.33 1.78 13.67
CA GLN A 25 22.57 3.17 14.04
C GLN A 25 21.52 3.68 15.04
N ILE A 26 21.99 4.46 16.01
CA ILE A 26 21.15 5.13 17.00
C ILE A 26 21.65 6.58 17.10
N SER A 27 20.71 7.52 17.19
CA SER A 27 21.00 8.93 17.41
C SER A 27 20.15 9.46 18.57
N PHE A 28 20.43 10.69 19.02
CA PHE A 28 19.52 11.41 19.91
C PHE A 28 18.27 11.88 19.18
N TRP A 29 18.35 12.15 17.87
CA TRP A 29 17.27 12.67 17.05
C TRP A 29 16.60 13.90 17.67
N GLY A 30 17.43 14.83 18.18
CA GLY A 30 16.95 16.06 18.84
C GLY A 30 16.44 15.89 20.26
N ASN A 31 16.33 14.67 20.78
CA ASN A 31 15.85 14.41 22.15
C ASN A 31 16.69 15.16 23.20
N TYR A 32 18.02 15.07 23.10
CA TYR A 32 18.90 15.69 24.10
C TYR A 32 18.96 17.23 24.00
N SER A 33 19.18 17.77 22.80
CA SER A 33 19.37 19.21 22.60
C SER A 33 18.06 20.01 22.58
N ASN A 34 16.94 19.37 22.24
CA ASN A 34 15.67 20.04 21.99
C ASN A 34 14.51 19.51 22.84
N GLY A 35 14.69 18.44 23.61
CA GLY A 35 13.59 17.80 24.35
C GLY A 35 12.57 17.09 23.45
N ASP A 36 13.00 16.68 22.24
CA ASP A 36 12.13 16.11 21.20
C ASP A 36 11.90 14.59 21.35
N CYS A 37 11.72 14.11 22.58
CA CYS A 37 11.66 12.68 22.89
C CYS A 37 10.54 11.94 22.13
N VAL A 38 9.39 12.60 21.91
CA VAL A 38 8.26 12.00 21.21
C VAL A 38 8.57 11.75 19.73
N THR A 39 9.20 12.70 19.05
CA THR A 39 9.58 12.54 17.63
C THR A 39 10.81 11.64 17.48
N ALA A 40 11.78 11.74 18.40
CA ALA A 40 12.95 10.87 18.42
C ALA A 40 12.60 9.38 18.55
N GLU A 41 11.56 9.06 19.33
CA GLU A 41 11.04 7.70 19.44
C GLU A 41 10.50 7.19 18.09
N GLU A 42 9.83 8.04 17.31
CA GLU A 42 9.38 7.66 15.96
C GLU A 42 10.57 7.33 15.06
N ALA A 43 11.63 8.13 15.13
CA ALA A 43 12.85 7.92 14.35
C ALA A 43 13.52 6.59 14.73
N PHE A 44 13.61 6.27 16.02
CA PHE A 44 14.10 4.99 16.50
C PHE A 44 13.24 3.82 16.00
N ALA A 45 11.93 3.97 15.99
CA ALA A 45 11.04 2.94 15.49
C ALA A 45 11.20 2.70 13.98
N LYS A 46 11.49 3.73 13.18
CA LYS A 46 11.89 3.56 11.77
C LYS A 46 13.23 2.85 11.64
N ALA A 47 14.22 3.19 12.48
CA ALA A 47 15.51 2.51 12.50
C ALA A 47 15.38 1.02 12.81
N CYS A 48 14.37 0.61 13.60
CA CYS A 48 14.05 -0.79 13.87
C CYS A 48 13.46 -1.57 12.68
N ASN A 49 13.22 -0.93 11.53
CA ASN A 49 12.75 -1.60 10.32
C ASN A 49 13.83 -2.56 9.76
N SER A 50 13.41 -3.54 8.95
CA SER A 50 14.33 -4.43 8.22
C SER A 50 13.98 -4.40 6.73
N PRO A 51 14.85 -3.86 5.85
CA PRO A 51 16.13 -3.20 6.15
C PRO A 51 15.96 -1.93 6.99
N GLU A 52 17.01 -1.53 7.71
CA GLU A 52 17.01 -0.34 8.59
C GLU A 52 16.70 0.94 7.82
N ILE A 53 15.83 1.78 8.40
CA ILE A 53 15.48 3.11 7.87
C ILE A 53 16.03 4.15 8.86
N PHE A 54 17.17 4.75 8.54
CA PHE A 54 17.81 5.74 9.41
C PHE A 54 17.58 7.16 8.88
N ILE A 55 16.72 7.91 9.54
CA ILE A 55 16.49 9.32 9.22
C ILE A 55 17.48 10.20 9.99
N SER A 56 18.04 11.21 9.32
CA SER A 56 19.04 12.08 9.94
C SER A 56 18.43 12.93 11.07
N GLU A 57 19.21 13.24 12.10
CA GLU A 57 18.75 14.12 13.19
C GLU A 57 18.24 15.47 12.67
N GLN A 58 18.89 16.03 11.64
CA GLN A 58 18.46 17.28 11.04
C GLN A 58 17.05 17.19 10.45
N ASP A 59 16.73 16.08 9.76
CA ASP A 59 15.42 15.89 9.15
C ASP A 59 14.34 15.63 10.20
N ILE A 60 14.68 14.92 11.29
CA ILE A 60 13.78 14.73 12.43
C ILE A 60 13.42 16.06 13.08
N ILE A 61 14.42 16.89 13.41
CA ILE A 61 14.21 18.21 14.02
C ILE A 61 13.42 19.12 13.09
N ALA A 62 13.70 19.07 11.78
CA ALA A 62 12.97 19.85 10.78
C ALA A 62 11.49 19.41 10.71
N TRP A 63 11.22 18.11 10.72
CA TRP A 63 9.86 17.56 10.75
C TRP A 63 9.10 18.01 12.01
N ALA A 64 9.72 17.87 13.19
CA ALA A 64 9.11 18.27 14.45
C ALA A 64 8.82 19.77 14.51
N SER A 65 9.75 20.58 13.99
CA SER A 65 9.59 22.03 13.88
C SER A 65 8.42 22.41 12.97
N ALA A 66 8.31 21.77 11.81
CA ALA A 66 7.24 22.04 10.84
C ALA A 66 5.84 21.68 11.39
N HIS A 67 5.76 20.68 12.25
CA HIS A 67 4.53 20.23 12.90
C HIS A 67 4.25 20.92 14.25
N GLY A 68 5.15 21.78 14.72
CA GLY A 68 5.01 22.47 16.01
C GLY A 68 5.07 21.55 17.22
N VAL A 69 5.79 20.42 17.10
CA VAL A 69 5.92 19.37 18.13
C VAL A 69 7.35 19.25 18.67
N LEU A 70 8.25 20.16 18.26
CA LEU A 70 9.59 20.27 18.84
C LEU A 70 9.48 20.75 20.29
N ASN A 71 9.67 19.83 21.25
CA ASN A 71 9.49 20.00 22.69
C ASN A 71 8.02 20.14 23.15
N GLY A 72 7.55 19.24 24.00
CA GLY A 72 6.21 19.32 24.63
C GLY A 72 5.07 18.70 23.83
N ALA A 73 5.35 17.78 22.90
CA ALA A 73 4.33 17.03 22.17
C ALA A 73 3.67 15.95 23.03
N THR A 74 2.46 15.53 22.67
CA THR A 74 1.83 14.31 23.23
C THR A 74 2.06 13.12 22.30
N LEU A 75 2.14 11.90 22.85
CA LEU A 75 2.34 10.69 22.05
C LEU A 75 1.26 10.50 20.97
N PRO A 76 -0.06 10.60 21.28
CA PRO A 76 -1.10 10.44 20.28
C PRO A 76 -1.07 11.50 19.16
N GLN A 77 -0.61 12.72 19.46
CA GLN A 77 -0.50 13.79 18.46
C GLN A 77 0.51 13.44 17.38
N VAL A 78 1.72 12.99 17.78
CA VAL A 78 2.76 12.60 16.82
C VAL A 78 2.35 11.33 16.06
N LEU A 79 1.80 10.33 16.74
CA LEU A 79 1.25 9.11 16.10
C LEU A 79 0.13 9.43 15.08
N GLN A 80 -0.62 10.50 15.29
CA GLN A 80 -1.64 10.93 14.34
C GLN A 80 -1.03 11.61 13.10
N PHE A 81 -0.02 12.47 13.28
CA PHE A 81 0.68 13.10 12.17
C PHE A 81 1.43 12.07 11.31
N MET A 82 2.13 11.14 11.95
CA MET A 82 2.92 10.10 11.28
C MET A 82 2.08 9.20 10.35
N GLN A 83 0.77 9.06 10.57
CA GLN A 83 -0.07 8.27 9.65
C GLN A 83 -0.20 8.88 8.25
N ASN A 84 0.01 10.19 8.09
CA ASN A 84 -0.30 10.91 6.85
C ASN A 84 0.83 11.79 6.31
N ASP A 85 1.72 12.29 7.17
CA ASP A 85 2.89 13.08 6.78
C ASP A 85 4.08 12.70 7.67
N GLY A 86 4.62 11.50 7.49
CA GLY A 86 5.78 11.00 8.22
C GLY A 86 7.12 11.55 7.72
N PHE A 87 8.21 10.91 8.15
CA PHE A 87 9.56 11.33 7.79
C PHE A 87 9.85 11.13 6.30
N LYS A 88 10.73 11.95 5.74
CA LYS A 88 11.09 11.91 4.32
C LYS A 88 12.58 11.64 4.16
N GLU A 89 12.94 10.77 3.22
CA GLU A 89 14.32 10.50 2.82
C GLU A 89 14.34 10.12 1.34
N GLY A 90 15.08 10.89 0.54
CA GLY A 90 15.02 10.74 -0.92
C GLY A 90 13.59 10.89 -1.44
N ASP A 91 13.15 9.91 -2.25
CA ASP A 91 11.82 9.87 -2.86
C ASP A 91 10.78 9.13 -2.00
N ASN A 92 11.15 8.74 -0.78
CA ASN A 92 10.29 8.01 0.14
C ASN A 92 9.78 8.89 1.27
N THR A 93 8.52 8.64 1.64
CA THR A 93 7.92 9.07 2.91
C THR A 93 7.65 7.82 3.76
N TYR A 94 8.00 7.88 5.04
CA TYR A 94 7.88 6.79 6.00
C TYR A 94 6.81 7.11 7.04
N ASP A 95 5.58 6.75 6.69
CA ASP A 95 4.43 6.94 7.56
C ASP A 95 4.29 5.80 8.58
N ASP A 96 3.36 5.96 9.52
CA ASP A 96 2.86 4.92 10.41
C ASP A 96 1.59 4.26 9.85
N GLY A 97 1.37 3.00 10.25
CA GLY A 97 0.03 2.43 10.21
C GLY A 97 -0.86 3.00 11.32
N PRO A 98 -2.14 2.59 11.36
CA PRO A 98 -3.02 2.91 12.49
C PRO A 98 -2.40 2.49 13.84
N TYR A 99 -2.65 3.28 14.88
CA TYR A 99 -2.14 3.01 16.23
C TYR A 99 -3.22 2.51 17.19
N SER A 100 -2.79 1.78 18.22
CA SER A 100 -3.66 1.19 19.25
C SER A 100 -3.00 1.32 20.63
N SER A 101 -3.82 1.45 21.68
CA SER A 101 -3.31 1.46 23.06
C SER A 101 -2.90 0.05 23.48
N VAL A 102 -1.81 -0.08 24.23
CA VAL A 102 -1.29 -1.36 24.73
C VAL A 102 -1.48 -1.41 26.25
N ASP A 103 -2.03 -2.50 26.77
CA ASP A 103 -2.01 -2.76 28.22
C ASP A 103 -0.60 -3.21 28.64
N TRP A 104 0.21 -2.26 29.11
CA TRP A 104 1.59 -2.51 29.55
C TRP A 104 1.66 -3.26 30.89
N THR A 105 0.56 -3.31 31.65
CA THR A 105 0.51 -4.04 32.93
C THR A 105 0.38 -5.55 32.73
N ASN A 106 -0.11 -5.97 31.56
CA ASN A 106 -0.16 -7.36 31.15
C ASN A 106 1.08 -7.72 30.31
N ALA A 107 2.01 -8.47 30.92
CA ALA A 107 3.25 -8.87 30.25
C ALA A 107 3.02 -9.61 28.93
N GLY A 108 2.01 -10.49 28.83
CA GLY A 108 1.73 -11.23 27.60
C GLY A 108 1.24 -10.32 26.46
N THR A 109 0.39 -9.34 26.79
CA THR A 109 -0.06 -8.31 25.83
C THR A 109 1.10 -7.44 25.37
N LEU A 110 1.91 -6.95 26.31
CA LEU A 110 3.06 -6.09 26.01
C LEU A 110 4.10 -6.80 25.16
N GLN A 111 4.46 -8.04 25.49
CA GLN A 111 5.39 -8.86 24.73
C GLN A 111 4.87 -9.15 23.31
N SER A 112 3.56 -9.37 23.17
CA SER A 112 2.93 -9.55 21.85
C SER A 112 2.99 -8.28 21.01
N ALA A 113 2.81 -7.10 21.64
CA ALA A 113 2.93 -5.82 20.96
C ALA A 113 4.38 -5.55 20.52
N ILE A 114 5.36 -5.72 21.42
CA ILE A 114 6.79 -5.55 21.13
C ILE A 114 7.26 -6.47 20.00
N ALA A 115 6.77 -7.71 19.96
CA ALA A 115 7.10 -8.64 18.87
C ALA A 115 6.45 -8.27 17.52
N THR A 116 5.46 -7.36 17.52
CA THR A 116 4.86 -6.80 16.31
C THR A 116 5.63 -5.58 15.82
N GLY A 117 6.16 -4.77 16.74
CA GLY A 117 7.02 -3.62 16.47
C GLY A 117 7.34 -2.84 17.75
N PRO A 118 8.21 -1.83 17.69
CA PRO A 118 8.55 -1.00 18.84
C PRO A 118 7.30 -0.37 19.48
N VAL A 119 7.19 -0.46 20.82
CA VAL A 119 6.07 0.11 21.58
C VAL A 119 6.51 1.44 22.16
N LYS A 120 5.85 2.50 21.73
CA LYS A 120 6.04 3.87 22.22
C LYS A 120 5.39 4.00 23.60
N ILE A 121 6.12 4.44 24.61
CA ILE A 121 5.59 4.59 25.97
C ILE A 121 5.91 5.96 26.56
N GLY A 122 4.97 6.48 27.35
CA GLY A 122 5.15 7.66 28.19
C GLY A 122 5.57 7.22 29.58
N VAL A 123 6.65 7.83 30.10
CA VAL A 123 7.27 7.47 31.37
C VAL A 123 7.64 8.70 32.20
N ALA A 124 7.79 8.50 33.52
CA ALA A 124 8.53 9.43 34.36
C ALA A 124 10.06 9.25 34.16
N GLY A 125 10.73 10.32 33.75
CA GLY A 125 12.10 10.29 33.22
C GLY A 125 13.23 10.33 34.25
N ASP A 126 13.02 10.88 35.44
CA ASP A 126 14.09 11.19 36.42
C ASP A 126 14.96 9.97 36.79
N GLN A 127 14.32 8.82 37.06
CA GLN A 127 15.02 7.59 37.43
C GLN A 127 15.75 6.97 36.24
N LEU A 128 15.20 7.13 35.02
CA LEU A 128 15.86 6.70 33.78
C LEU A 128 17.09 7.56 33.48
N GLU A 129 16.99 8.88 33.63
CA GLU A 129 18.12 9.78 33.42
C GLU A 129 19.27 9.44 34.37
N THR A 130 18.96 9.19 35.64
CA THR A 130 19.96 8.78 36.64
C THR A 130 20.66 7.49 36.23
N ALA A 131 19.93 6.48 35.75
CA ALA A 131 20.50 5.22 35.29
C ALA A 131 21.36 5.40 34.03
N TRP A 132 20.90 6.23 33.08
CA TRP A 132 21.61 6.53 31.84
C TRP A 132 22.94 7.26 32.11
N TRP A 133 22.94 8.28 32.97
CA TRP A 133 24.19 8.93 33.40
C TRP A 133 25.10 8.00 34.19
N GLY A 134 24.53 7.16 35.07
CA GLY A 134 25.29 6.20 35.89
C GLY A 134 26.05 5.16 35.08
N ALA A 135 25.58 4.82 33.88
CA ALA A 135 26.29 3.93 32.95
C ALA A 135 27.50 4.60 32.26
N GLY A 136 27.67 5.92 32.45
CA GLY A 136 28.68 6.71 31.76
C GLY A 136 28.34 6.94 30.28
N SER A 137 27.05 7.01 29.95
CA SER A 137 26.59 7.50 28.64
C SER A 137 26.99 8.96 28.45
N SER A 138 27.17 9.37 27.19
CA SER A 138 27.62 10.71 26.82
C SER A 138 27.12 11.08 25.44
N GLN A 139 27.17 12.36 25.09
CA GLN A 139 26.78 12.89 23.76
C GLN A 139 27.57 12.28 22.57
N ALA A 140 28.57 11.42 22.81
CA ALA A 140 29.43 10.81 21.79
C ALA A 140 29.29 9.28 21.69
N GLY A 141 28.27 8.67 22.33
CA GLY A 141 28.01 7.23 22.22
C GLY A 141 27.46 6.65 23.52
N GLY A 142 26.15 6.44 23.56
CA GLY A 142 25.44 5.91 24.71
C GLY A 142 25.81 4.47 25.05
N LYS A 143 25.75 4.16 26.34
CA LYS A 143 26.03 2.82 26.87
C LYS A 143 24.75 2.19 27.36
N THR A 144 24.67 0.87 27.24
CA THR A 144 23.56 0.13 27.87
C THR A 144 23.59 0.35 29.37
N TRP A 145 22.47 0.82 29.88
CA TRP A 145 22.21 1.11 31.28
C TRP A 145 21.20 0.08 31.86
N PHE A 146 21.11 0.00 33.18
CA PHE A 146 20.21 -0.91 33.88
C PHE A 146 19.23 -0.13 34.76
N GLY A 147 17.94 -0.23 34.46
CA GLY A 147 16.85 0.30 35.27
C GLY A 147 16.29 -0.78 36.18
N THR A 148 16.78 -0.85 37.42
CA THR A 148 16.34 -1.83 38.42
C THR A 148 16.10 -1.16 39.75
N GLY A 149 15.05 -1.57 40.47
CA GLY A 149 14.71 -1.01 41.77
C GLY A 149 14.11 0.41 41.70
N PHE A 150 13.49 0.78 40.58
CA PHE A 150 12.77 2.05 40.50
C PHE A 150 11.53 2.02 41.40
N HIS A 151 11.16 3.20 41.89
CA HIS A 151 9.97 3.40 42.72
C HIS A 151 8.88 4.11 41.92
N ASN A 152 7.64 4.00 42.40
CA ASN A 152 6.49 4.58 41.72
C ASN A 152 6.64 6.09 41.55
N ASP A 153 6.55 6.55 40.31
CA ASP A 153 6.66 7.95 39.94
C ASP A 153 5.53 8.31 38.97
N ALA A 154 4.77 9.34 39.31
CA ALA A 154 3.59 9.78 38.58
C ALA A 154 3.87 10.95 37.62
N ASN A 155 5.10 11.47 37.59
CA ASN A 155 5.46 12.64 36.79
C ASN A 155 5.84 12.22 35.37
N GLU A 156 4.84 11.84 34.57
CA GLU A 156 5.05 11.54 33.15
C GLU A 156 5.57 12.78 32.40
N ASP A 157 6.81 12.68 31.91
CA ASP A 157 7.50 13.80 31.25
C ASP A 157 8.45 13.36 30.11
N HIS A 158 8.56 12.05 29.84
CA HIS A 158 9.48 11.52 28.84
C HIS A 158 8.85 10.45 27.95
N CYS A 159 9.26 10.40 26.69
CA CYS A 159 8.84 9.40 25.72
C CYS A 159 10.01 8.49 25.34
N VAL A 160 9.77 7.18 25.35
CA VAL A 160 10.77 6.14 25.09
C VAL A 160 10.17 4.97 24.31
N SER A 161 11.01 4.07 23.80
CA SER A 161 10.54 2.90 23.02
C SER A 161 10.94 1.58 23.66
N LEU A 162 10.03 0.61 23.69
CA LEU A 162 10.35 -0.78 24.00
C LEU A 162 10.57 -1.56 22.70
N CYS A 163 11.74 -2.17 22.55
CA CYS A 163 12.16 -2.89 21.33
C CYS A 163 12.51 -4.37 21.57
N GLY A 164 12.36 -4.85 22.80
CA GLY A 164 12.66 -6.24 23.13
C GLY A 164 12.28 -6.63 24.54
N TYR A 165 12.32 -7.93 24.82
CA TYR A 165 12.08 -8.52 26.12
C TYR A 165 12.77 -9.88 26.26
N GLY A 166 13.02 -10.25 27.51
CA GLY A 166 13.61 -11.53 27.88
C GLY A 166 14.05 -11.49 29.34
N SER A 167 14.93 -12.41 29.74
CA SER A 167 15.60 -12.27 31.03
C SER A 167 16.67 -11.17 30.96
N ILE A 168 17.00 -10.55 32.11
CA ILE A 168 18.11 -9.59 32.20
C ILE A 168 19.40 -10.16 31.63
N GLY A 169 19.73 -11.41 31.98
CA GLY A 169 20.94 -12.07 31.51
C GLY A 169 20.95 -12.30 30.00
N TRP A 170 19.80 -12.64 29.41
CA TRP A 170 19.68 -12.81 27.96
C TRP A 170 19.85 -11.47 27.24
N LEU A 171 19.16 -10.41 27.70
CA LEU A 171 19.28 -9.07 27.12
C LEU A 171 20.70 -8.51 27.26
N ALA A 172 21.34 -8.69 28.41
CA ALA A 172 22.72 -8.28 28.65
C ALA A 172 23.69 -8.98 27.69
N GLN A 173 23.47 -10.27 27.43
CA GLN A 173 24.22 -11.01 26.41
C GLN A 173 24.02 -10.43 25.01
N GLN A 174 22.77 -10.12 24.60
CA GLN A 174 22.48 -9.56 23.28
C GLN A 174 23.07 -8.15 23.10
N LEU A 175 23.10 -7.36 24.16
CA LEU A 175 23.65 -5.99 24.17
C LEU A 175 25.17 -5.96 24.48
N ASN A 176 25.79 -7.13 24.65
CA ASN A 176 27.22 -7.30 24.94
C ASN A 176 27.67 -6.51 26.20
N VAL A 177 26.92 -6.63 27.28
CA VAL A 177 27.23 -6.04 28.59
C VAL A 177 27.15 -7.08 29.70
N ALA A 178 27.87 -6.84 30.80
CA ALA A 178 27.78 -7.68 31.98
C ALA A 178 26.56 -7.29 32.83
N VAL A 179 25.91 -8.29 33.44
CA VAL A 179 24.86 -8.04 34.44
C VAL A 179 25.50 -7.43 35.69
N PRO A 180 25.01 -6.28 36.19
CA PRO A 180 25.55 -5.65 37.38
C PRO A 180 25.48 -6.54 38.62
N SER A 181 26.45 -6.38 39.53
CA SER A 181 26.46 -7.10 40.81
C SER A 181 25.19 -6.81 41.60
N GLY A 182 24.53 -7.87 42.08
CA GLY A 182 23.29 -7.77 42.86
C GLY A 182 22.00 -7.79 42.01
N VAL A 183 22.10 -7.74 40.68
CA VAL A 183 20.95 -7.88 39.78
C VAL A 183 20.74 -9.36 39.44
N ASN A 184 19.51 -9.87 39.59
CA ASN A 184 19.18 -11.26 39.24
C ASN A 184 19.10 -11.44 37.72
N PRO A 185 20.00 -12.23 37.08
CA PRO A 185 20.00 -12.40 35.63
C PRO A 185 18.76 -13.12 35.08
N ASN A 186 17.99 -13.81 35.92
CA ASN A 186 16.81 -14.56 35.51
C ASN A 186 15.51 -13.75 35.57
N SER A 187 15.55 -12.52 36.10
CA SER A 187 14.36 -11.65 36.16
C SER A 187 13.90 -11.26 34.76
N GLN A 188 12.58 -11.20 34.55
CA GLN A 188 11.98 -10.64 33.33
C GLN A 188 12.34 -9.15 33.21
N ALA A 189 12.73 -8.77 32.00
CA ALA A 189 13.11 -7.41 31.65
C ALA A 189 12.74 -7.07 30.20
N TYR A 190 12.92 -5.80 29.87
CA TYR A 190 12.64 -5.22 28.57
C TYR A 190 13.83 -4.40 28.08
N ALA A 191 14.05 -4.41 26.77
CA ALA A 191 14.99 -3.50 26.12
C ALA A 191 14.29 -2.18 25.83
N LEU A 192 14.84 -1.08 26.33
CA LEU A 192 14.24 0.24 26.29
C LEU A 192 15.21 1.25 25.64
N PHE A 193 14.80 1.83 24.52
CA PHE A 193 15.51 2.92 23.86
C PHE A 193 15.16 4.25 24.51
N THR A 194 16.18 5.03 24.85
CA THR A 194 16.04 6.44 25.22
C THR A 194 17.35 7.19 24.93
N TRP A 195 17.22 8.49 24.65
CA TRP A 195 18.31 9.35 24.18
C TRP A 195 19.08 8.71 23.02
N ASP A 196 20.25 8.14 23.26
CA ASP A 196 21.16 7.57 22.26
C ASP A 196 21.50 6.09 22.48
N SER A 197 20.74 5.38 23.33
CA SER A 197 21.09 4.01 23.72
C SER A 197 19.89 3.14 24.04
N ILE A 198 20.13 1.82 24.03
CA ILE A 198 19.19 0.82 24.52
C ILE A 198 19.67 0.33 25.89
N GLY A 199 18.83 0.49 26.90
CA GLY A 199 19.01 -0.05 28.25
C GLY A 199 18.18 -1.30 28.51
N ILE A 200 18.37 -1.85 29.70
CA ILE A 200 17.65 -3.02 30.22
C ILE A 200 16.89 -2.59 31.46
N ILE A 201 15.56 -2.67 31.44
CA ILE A 201 14.70 -2.32 32.57
C ILE A 201 13.96 -3.56 33.08
N ASP A 202 13.99 -3.81 34.38
CA ASP A 202 13.22 -4.91 34.97
C ASP A 202 11.72 -4.60 34.98
N GLN A 203 10.89 -5.64 34.97
CA GLN A 203 9.43 -5.46 34.89
C GLN A 203 8.87 -4.58 36.03
N PRO A 204 9.24 -4.77 37.32
CA PRO A 204 8.76 -3.89 38.39
C PRO A 204 9.10 -2.41 38.16
N SER A 205 10.32 -2.12 37.70
CA SER A 205 10.77 -0.74 37.46
C SER A 205 10.07 -0.12 36.27
N LEU A 206 9.81 -0.89 35.20
CA LEU A 206 9.01 -0.43 34.06
C LEU A 206 7.59 -0.04 34.52
N LEU A 207 6.92 -0.94 35.25
CA LEU A 207 5.57 -0.68 35.76
C LEU A 207 5.49 0.52 36.70
N ALA A 208 6.57 0.81 37.43
CA ALA A 208 6.62 1.91 38.39
C ALA A 208 6.64 3.30 37.72
N ILE A 209 7.05 3.39 36.45
CA ILE A 209 7.26 4.68 35.77
C ILE A 209 6.43 4.86 34.51
N THR A 210 5.81 3.82 33.95
CA THR A 210 5.03 3.90 32.69
C THR A 210 3.58 4.31 32.93
N HIS A 211 3.10 5.28 32.13
CA HIS A 211 1.76 5.87 32.23
C HIS A 211 0.90 5.69 30.98
N GLU A 212 1.51 5.50 29.81
CA GLU A 212 0.82 5.13 28.59
C GLU A 212 1.69 4.28 27.65
N ALA A 213 1.06 3.51 26.77
CA ALA A 213 1.74 2.67 25.80
C ALA A 213 0.97 2.51 24.49
N TRP A 214 1.67 2.56 23.37
CA TRP A 214 1.11 2.67 22.03
C TRP A 214 1.90 1.82 21.02
N ILE A 215 1.16 1.11 20.16
CA ILE A 215 1.73 0.32 19.05
C ILE A 215 1.17 0.81 17.72
N ARG A 216 2.00 0.80 16.68
CA ARG A 216 1.67 1.12 15.28
C ARG A 216 1.62 -0.18 14.48
N THR A 217 0.57 -0.40 13.68
CA THR A 217 0.45 -1.64 12.89
C THR A 217 0.08 -1.35 11.43
N PRO A 218 1.02 -1.51 10.46
CA PRO A 218 2.45 -1.79 10.67
C PRO A 218 3.18 -0.58 11.30
N THR A 219 4.41 -0.78 11.80
CA THR A 219 5.26 0.30 12.31
C THR A 219 5.63 1.31 11.22
N THR A 220 5.87 0.84 10.00
CA THR A 220 6.24 1.71 8.88
C THR A 220 5.44 1.38 7.64
N VAL A 221 4.84 2.42 7.04
CA VAL A 221 4.26 2.41 5.71
C VAL A 221 5.17 3.24 4.82
N ILE A 222 5.91 2.56 3.92
CA ILE A 222 6.78 3.25 2.96
C ILE A 222 5.92 3.69 1.78
N LYS A 223 5.75 5.01 1.64
CA LYS A 223 5.24 5.65 0.44
C LYS A 223 6.42 6.04 -0.44
N SER A 224 6.54 5.39 -1.58
CA SER A 224 7.56 5.64 -2.59
C SER A 224 6.95 6.41 -3.76
N GLN A 225 7.70 7.37 -4.32
CA GLN A 225 7.32 7.96 -5.60
C GLN A 225 7.46 6.93 -6.72
N PHE A 226 6.39 6.18 -7.02
CA PHE A 226 6.34 5.33 -8.21
C PHE A 226 5.51 5.93 -9.34
N LEU A 227 4.73 6.98 -9.07
CA LEU A 227 3.96 7.73 -10.05
C LEU A 227 4.69 9.02 -10.42
N PHE A 228 5.02 9.17 -11.70
CA PHE A 228 5.75 10.30 -12.25
C PHE A 228 4.94 11.02 -13.32
N ASP A 229 5.30 12.27 -13.59
CA ASP A 229 4.68 13.09 -14.64
C ASP A 229 3.15 13.14 -14.53
N LYS A 230 2.63 13.21 -13.29
CA LYS A 230 1.19 13.24 -13.04
C LYS A 230 0.56 14.46 -13.73
N VAL A 231 -0.48 14.20 -14.50
CA VAL A 231 -1.36 15.19 -15.11
C VAL A 231 -2.76 15.03 -14.55
N THR A 232 -3.34 16.15 -14.09
CA THR A 232 -4.74 16.23 -13.67
C THR A 232 -5.57 16.92 -14.76
N VAL A 233 -6.58 16.23 -15.28
CA VAL A 233 -7.48 16.76 -16.32
C VAL A 233 -8.68 17.44 -15.64
N THR A 234 -8.47 18.69 -15.22
CA THR A 234 -9.37 19.44 -14.30
C THR A 234 -10.76 19.78 -14.84
N ASN A 235 -10.98 19.74 -16.16
CA ASN A 235 -12.29 20.06 -16.76
C ASN A 235 -13.21 18.84 -16.93
N ASN A 236 -12.84 17.69 -16.36
CA ASN A 236 -13.62 16.45 -16.45
C ASN A 236 -13.61 15.72 -15.12
N THR A 237 -14.79 15.40 -14.61
CA THR A 237 -14.98 14.68 -13.35
C THR A 237 -15.63 13.31 -13.58
N THR A 238 -15.38 12.41 -12.64
CA THR A 238 -16.02 11.09 -12.56
C THR A 238 -16.07 10.62 -11.11
N GLN A 239 -17.11 9.85 -10.78
CA GLN A 239 -17.24 9.23 -9.45
C GLN A 239 -16.63 7.82 -9.39
N LEU A 240 -16.21 7.25 -10.52
CA LEU A 240 -15.72 5.87 -10.66
C LEU A 240 -14.37 5.82 -11.38
N THR A 241 -13.70 4.66 -11.35
CA THR A 241 -12.42 4.45 -12.03
C THR A 241 -12.49 4.77 -13.54
N PRO A 242 -11.71 5.71 -14.09
CA PRO A 242 -11.58 5.84 -15.53
C PRO A 242 -10.79 4.65 -16.09
N SER A 243 -11.09 4.24 -17.33
CA SER A 243 -10.33 3.22 -18.06
C SER A 243 -9.32 3.87 -19.00
N ILE A 244 -8.13 3.28 -19.13
CA ILE A 244 -7.05 3.75 -20.01
C ILE A 244 -6.62 2.66 -20.99
N ALA A 245 -6.29 3.03 -22.24
CA ALA A 245 -5.75 2.12 -23.25
C ALA A 245 -4.82 2.85 -24.21
N ALA A 246 -3.84 2.14 -24.77
CA ALA A 246 -2.92 2.68 -25.76
C ALA A 246 -3.25 2.14 -27.16
N LEU A 247 -3.28 3.02 -28.17
CA LEU A 247 -3.44 2.65 -29.57
C LEU A 247 -2.74 3.68 -30.46
N ASN A 248 -1.96 3.22 -31.45
CA ASN A 248 -1.32 4.09 -32.46
C ASN A 248 -0.56 5.28 -31.87
N ASN A 249 0.28 5.01 -30.85
CA ASN A 249 1.07 6.02 -30.13
C ASN A 249 0.23 7.13 -29.46
N ARG A 250 -1.01 6.82 -29.10
CA ARG A 250 -1.91 7.68 -28.32
C ARG A 250 -2.40 6.92 -27.09
N ILE A 251 -2.63 7.67 -26.03
CA ILE A 251 -3.22 7.18 -24.78
C ILE A 251 -4.65 7.67 -24.75
N TYR A 252 -5.60 6.73 -24.71
CA TYR A 252 -7.02 7.00 -24.60
C TYR A 252 -7.46 6.81 -23.15
N ILE A 253 -8.35 7.67 -22.69
CA ILE A 253 -9.06 7.52 -21.42
C ILE A 253 -10.56 7.56 -21.67
N ALA A 254 -11.30 6.68 -21.02
CA ALA A 254 -12.75 6.61 -21.05
C ALA A 254 -13.33 6.64 -19.63
N TRP A 255 -14.43 7.35 -19.43
CA TRP A 255 -15.03 7.50 -18.12
C TRP A 255 -16.53 7.75 -18.21
N LYS A 256 -17.21 7.43 -17.10
CA LYS A 256 -18.58 7.85 -16.83
C LYS A 256 -18.57 9.30 -16.36
N GLY A 257 -19.34 10.16 -17.02
CA GLY A 257 -19.50 11.56 -16.61
C GLY A 257 -20.21 11.69 -15.27
N ASP A 258 -19.72 12.60 -14.43
CA ASP A 258 -20.40 12.97 -13.19
C ASP A 258 -21.71 13.74 -13.48
N GLY A 259 -22.80 13.36 -12.81
CA GLY A 259 -24.12 13.97 -12.93
C GLY A 259 -24.95 13.65 -14.18
N ASN A 260 -24.41 12.96 -15.19
CA ASN A 260 -25.14 12.66 -16.44
C ASN A 260 -25.03 11.21 -16.94
N ASP A 261 -24.15 10.41 -16.35
CA ASP A 261 -23.95 9.00 -16.68
C ASP A 261 -23.46 8.72 -18.11
N ASN A 262 -23.23 9.76 -18.91
CA ASN A 262 -22.77 9.64 -20.28
C ASN A 262 -21.36 9.06 -20.32
N LEU A 263 -21.11 8.21 -21.31
CA LEU A 263 -19.78 7.67 -21.57
C LEU A 263 -18.96 8.67 -22.37
N ASN A 264 -17.78 9.00 -21.88
CA ASN A 264 -16.86 9.94 -22.51
C ASN A 264 -15.58 9.23 -22.92
N VAL A 265 -14.95 9.69 -24.00
CA VAL A 265 -13.62 9.25 -24.42
C VAL A 265 -12.81 10.45 -24.86
N MET A 266 -11.55 10.53 -24.46
CA MET A 266 -10.59 11.50 -24.96
C MET A 266 -9.21 10.85 -25.08
N TYR A 267 -8.23 11.56 -25.65
CA TYR A 267 -6.89 11.01 -25.76
C TYR A 267 -5.80 12.07 -25.60
N SER A 268 -4.59 11.59 -25.33
CA SER A 268 -3.32 12.30 -25.41
C SER A 268 -2.49 11.78 -26.58
N ALA A 269 -1.86 12.70 -27.32
CA ALA A 269 -0.92 12.40 -28.41
C ALA A 269 0.54 12.68 -28.06
N ASP A 270 0.80 13.18 -26.86
CA ASP A 270 2.10 13.67 -26.38
C ASP A 270 2.57 12.91 -25.13
N GLY A 271 2.22 11.61 -25.06
CA GLY A 271 2.70 10.73 -24.00
C GLY A 271 2.09 11.01 -22.63
N GLY A 272 0.86 11.54 -22.59
CA GLY A 272 0.11 11.81 -21.36
C GLY A 272 0.24 13.23 -20.81
N VAL A 273 0.90 14.14 -21.53
CA VAL A 273 1.13 15.52 -21.06
C VAL A 273 -0.13 16.39 -21.23
N THR A 274 -0.83 16.27 -22.37
CA THR A 274 -2.10 16.98 -22.61
C THR A 274 -3.17 16.03 -23.11
N PHE A 275 -4.42 16.26 -22.66
CA PHE A 275 -5.60 15.49 -23.06
C PHE A 275 -6.62 16.38 -23.76
N GLY A 276 -7.17 15.91 -24.88
CA GLY A 276 -8.12 16.66 -25.69
C GLY A 276 -8.95 15.79 -26.62
N ASN A 277 -9.69 16.43 -27.54
CA ASN A 277 -10.57 15.77 -28.50
C ASN A 277 -11.64 14.89 -27.85
N LYS A 278 -12.21 15.39 -26.74
CA LYS A 278 -13.26 14.69 -25.99
C LYS A 278 -14.50 14.47 -26.86
N TYR A 279 -14.98 13.23 -26.85
CA TYR A 279 -16.28 12.83 -27.33
C TYR A 279 -17.16 12.43 -26.15
N THR A 280 -18.41 12.90 -26.13
CA THR A 280 -19.46 12.47 -25.18
C THR A 280 -20.51 11.69 -25.96
N SER A 281 -20.72 10.43 -25.57
CA SER A 281 -21.71 9.55 -26.18
C SER A 281 -23.12 9.82 -25.66
N ASN A 282 -24.13 9.48 -26.46
CA ASN A 282 -25.52 9.41 -26.01
C ASN A 282 -25.82 8.15 -25.19
N GLU A 283 -24.90 7.19 -25.14
CA GLU A 283 -25.00 6.02 -24.27
C GLU A 283 -24.71 6.41 -22.82
N THR A 284 -25.48 5.84 -21.89
CA THR A 284 -25.31 6.05 -20.44
C THR A 284 -24.96 4.75 -19.74
N SER A 285 -24.27 4.87 -18.59
CA SER A 285 -24.07 3.77 -17.66
C SER A 285 -23.94 4.29 -16.23
N PRO A 286 -24.55 3.63 -15.24
CA PRO A 286 -24.30 3.91 -13.84
C PRO A 286 -22.91 3.42 -13.37
N GLN A 287 -22.17 2.69 -14.21
CA GLN A 287 -20.82 2.17 -13.92
C GLN A 287 -19.78 2.72 -14.91
N ALA A 288 -18.50 2.69 -14.55
CA ALA A 288 -17.44 3.15 -15.44
C ALA A 288 -17.29 2.22 -16.65
N PRO A 289 -17.05 2.73 -17.87
CA PRO A 289 -16.75 1.89 -19.03
C PRO A 289 -15.33 1.32 -18.95
N PHE A 290 -15.06 0.27 -19.74
CA PHE A 290 -13.72 -0.25 -19.97
C PHE A 290 -13.32 -0.11 -21.44
N ILE A 291 -12.07 0.24 -21.73
CA ILE A 291 -11.55 0.35 -23.10
C ILE A 291 -10.33 -0.53 -23.32
N CYS A 292 -10.17 -1.05 -24.54
CA CYS A 292 -9.03 -1.86 -24.95
C CYS A 292 -8.74 -1.68 -26.44
N ALA A 293 -7.46 -1.70 -26.81
CA ALA A 293 -7.06 -1.79 -28.21
C ALA A 293 -7.10 -3.24 -28.70
N HIS A 294 -7.70 -3.48 -29.85
CA HIS A 294 -7.82 -4.80 -30.45
C HIS A 294 -7.73 -4.70 -31.98
N ASN A 295 -6.79 -5.46 -32.57
CA ASN A 295 -6.60 -5.55 -34.03
C ASN A 295 -6.58 -4.19 -34.76
N GLY A 296 -5.94 -3.18 -34.15
CA GLY A 296 -5.77 -1.83 -34.73
C GLY A 296 -6.91 -0.85 -34.44
N ASN A 297 -7.98 -1.28 -33.78
CA ASN A 297 -9.12 -0.43 -33.39
C ASN A 297 -9.22 -0.32 -31.86
N LEU A 298 -9.96 0.69 -31.39
CA LEU A 298 -10.28 0.88 -29.97
C LEU A 298 -11.69 0.37 -29.70
N TYR A 299 -11.87 -0.45 -28.67
CA TYR A 299 -13.16 -0.96 -28.23
C TYR A 299 -13.51 -0.41 -26.87
N ILE A 300 -14.81 -0.24 -26.62
CA ILE A 300 -15.39 0.16 -25.34
C ILE A 300 -16.46 -0.84 -24.93
N ALA A 301 -16.48 -1.21 -23.65
CA ALA A 301 -17.52 -2.03 -23.06
C ALA A 301 -18.12 -1.38 -21.81
N TRP A 302 -19.41 -1.59 -21.59
CA TRP A 302 -20.13 -1.01 -20.46
C TRP A 302 -21.36 -1.83 -20.08
N LYS A 303 -21.77 -1.67 -18.82
CA LYS A 303 -23.08 -2.11 -18.34
C LYS A 303 -24.17 -1.16 -18.83
N GLY A 304 -25.25 -1.71 -19.39
CA GLY A 304 -26.43 -0.96 -19.80
C GLY A 304 -27.17 -0.34 -18.63
N ASP A 305 -27.65 0.88 -18.82
CA ASP A 305 -28.47 1.61 -17.85
C ASP A 305 -29.91 1.03 -17.81
N GLY A 306 -30.40 0.72 -16.62
CA GLY A 306 -31.73 0.16 -16.37
C GLY A 306 -31.98 -1.30 -16.78
N ASN A 307 -31.02 -2.01 -17.38
CA ASN A 307 -31.20 -3.39 -17.84
C ASN A 307 -30.05 -4.36 -17.57
N ASP A 308 -28.93 -3.86 -17.04
CA ASP A 308 -27.77 -4.65 -16.64
C ASP A 308 -27.07 -5.41 -17.78
N ASN A 309 -27.50 -5.23 -19.04
CA ASN A 309 -26.94 -5.92 -20.19
C ASN A 309 -25.51 -5.48 -20.44
N LEU A 310 -24.67 -6.42 -20.90
CA LEU A 310 -23.32 -6.11 -21.33
C LEU A 310 -23.33 -5.54 -22.75
N ASN A 311 -22.67 -4.42 -22.96
CA ASN A 311 -22.54 -3.77 -24.26
C ASN A 311 -21.06 -3.71 -24.66
N VAL A 312 -20.78 -3.90 -25.94
CA VAL A 312 -19.46 -3.70 -26.55
C VAL A 312 -19.64 -2.91 -27.85
N ALA A 313 -18.80 -1.92 -28.09
CA ALA A 313 -18.79 -1.16 -29.34
C ALA A 313 -17.36 -0.78 -29.73
N GLU A 314 -17.18 -0.45 -31.00
CA GLU A 314 -15.96 0.15 -31.52
C GLU A 314 -16.01 1.68 -31.30
N VAL A 315 -14.92 2.26 -30.80
CA VAL A 315 -14.74 3.71 -30.72
C VAL A 315 -14.18 4.20 -32.05
N VAL A 316 -14.97 5.00 -32.77
CA VAL A 316 -14.60 5.49 -34.10
C VAL A 316 -13.69 6.70 -33.97
N VAL A 317 -12.45 6.56 -34.48
CA VAL A 317 -11.46 7.63 -34.54
C VAL A 317 -11.26 8.02 -36.01
N SER A 318 -11.58 9.26 -36.37
CA SER A 318 -11.39 9.82 -37.71
C SER A 318 -10.40 10.99 -37.65
N GLY A 319 -9.19 10.75 -38.13
CA GLY A 319 -8.07 11.69 -38.04
C GLY A 319 -7.69 12.00 -36.58
N SER A 320 -7.94 13.24 -36.16
CA SER A 320 -7.71 13.69 -34.78
C SER A 320 -8.96 13.65 -33.89
N ASN A 321 -10.13 13.25 -34.42
CA ASN A 321 -11.40 13.30 -33.69
C ASN A 321 -11.91 11.92 -33.32
N ILE A 322 -12.51 11.81 -32.13
CA ILE A 322 -13.39 10.69 -31.78
C ILE A 322 -14.80 11.08 -32.21
N THR A 323 -15.43 10.31 -33.09
CA THR A 323 -16.68 10.72 -33.76
C THR A 323 -17.91 9.94 -33.31
N GLY A 324 -17.75 8.84 -32.58
CA GLY A 324 -18.87 8.02 -32.17
C GLY A 324 -18.50 6.64 -31.69
N PHE A 325 -19.52 5.88 -31.30
CA PHE A 325 -19.45 4.44 -31.13
C PHE A 325 -20.16 3.76 -32.31
N ALA A 326 -19.53 2.76 -32.91
CA ALA A 326 -20.07 1.98 -34.01
C ALA A 326 -20.14 0.50 -33.67
N ASN A 327 -20.89 -0.26 -34.47
CA ASN A 327 -20.95 -1.71 -34.38
C ASN A 327 -21.34 -2.23 -32.98
N LYS A 328 -22.16 -1.47 -32.23
CA LYS A 328 -22.60 -1.86 -30.89
C LYS A 328 -23.24 -3.25 -30.91
N ARG A 329 -22.84 -4.09 -29.96
CA ARG A 329 -23.46 -5.37 -29.62
C ARG A 329 -23.92 -5.32 -28.18
N THR A 330 -25.17 -5.72 -27.97
CA THR A 330 -25.74 -5.95 -26.64
C THR A 330 -25.87 -7.45 -26.46
N LEU A 331 -25.24 -7.98 -25.42
CA LEU A 331 -25.21 -9.40 -25.10
C LEU A 331 -26.44 -9.76 -24.25
N GLY A 332 -26.81 -11.05 -24.25
CA GLY A 332 -27.90 -11.57 -23.41
C GLY A 332 -27.50 -11.84 -21.95
N ASP A 333 -26.20 -11.81 -21.65
CA ASP A 333 -25.68 -11.87 -20.28
C ASP A 333 -25.81 -10.52 -19.59
N THR A 334 -26.05 -10.54 -18.28
CA THR A 334 -26.21 -9.35 -17.44
C THR A 334 -25.14 -9.27 -16.34
N SER A 335 -24.88 -8.04 -15.89
CA SER A 335 -24.02 -7.77 -14.73
C SER A 335 -24.42 -6.47 -14.04
N PRO A 336 -24.39 -6.42 -12.69
CA PRO A 336 -24.51 -5.16 -11.94
C PRO A 336 -23.27 -4.25 -12.06
N LYS A 337 -22.18 -4.73 -12.68
CA LYS A 337 -20.91 -4.01 -12.87
C LYS A 337 -20.51 -3.99 -14.35
N SER A 338 -19.65 -3.06 -14.75
CA SER A 338 -19.15 -3.03 -16.14
C SER A 338 -18.20 -4.20 -16.42
N PRO A 339 -18.24 -4.78 -17.63
CA PRO A 339 -17.31 -5.82 -18.04
C PRO A 339 -15.94 -5.24 -18.40
N SER A 340 -14.89 -6.06 -18.29
CA SER A 340 -13.53 -5.73 -18.75
C SER A 340 -13.21 -6.37 -20.10
N LEU A 341 -12.25 -5.78 -20.82
CA LEU A 341 -11.80 -6.21 -22.14
C LEU A 341 -10.30 -6.51 -22.17
N ALA A 342 -9.89 -7.49 -22.97
CA ALA A 342 -8.48 -7.67 -23.36
C ALA A 342 -8.35 -8.23 -24.78
N SER A 343 -7.32 -7.82 -25.50
CA SER A 343 -6.95 -8.40 -26.79
C SER A 343 -5.83 -9.41 -26.61
N PHE A 344 -6.07 -10.68 -26.96
CA PHE A 344 -5.07 -11.74 -26.88
C PHE A 344 -5.21 -12.74 -28.02
N GLY A 345 -4.12 -13.10 -28.67
CA GLY A 345 -4.13 -14.09 -29.76
C GLY A 345 -5.11 -13.78 -30.90
N GLY A 346 -5.30 -12.49 -31.22
CA GLY A 346 -6.25 -12.04 -32.26
C GLY A 346 -7.73 -12.14 -31.88
N ARG A 347 -8.05 -12.43 -30.61
CA ARG A 347 -9.43 -12.48 -30.08
C ARG A 347 -9.68 -11.34 -29.09
N LEU A 348 -10.91 -10.84 -29.07
CA LEU A 348 -11.38 -9.85 -28.11
C LEU A 348 -12.07 -10.57 -26.95
N TYR A 349 -11.42 -10.61 -25.79
CA TYR A 349 -11.94 -11.23 -24.58
C TYR A 349 -12.77 -10.23 -23.78
N LEU A 350 -13.82 -10.75 -23.14
CA LEU A 350 -14.72 -10.04 -22.25
C LEU A 350 -14.81 -10.83 -20.94
N ALA A 351 -14.66 -10.16 -19.79
CA ALA A 351 -14.93 -10.76 -18.48
C ALA A 351 -15.90 -9.93 -17.64
N TRP A 352 -16.73 -10.61 -16.86
CA TRP A 352 -17.72 -9.96 -16.02
C TRP A 352 -18.08 -10.79 -14.80
N LYS A 353 -18.60 -10.10 -13.79
CA LYS A 353 -19.28 -10.69 -12.63
C LYS A 353 -20.72 -11.01 -13.03
N GLY A 354 -21.18 -12.23 -12.78
CA GLY A 354 -22.55 -12.65 -13.05
C GLY A 354 -23.56 -11.92 -12.15
N ASP A 355 -24.72 -11.61 -12.72
CA ASP A 355 -25.85 -11.05 -11.98
C ASP A 355 -26.51 -12.12 -11.08
N GLY A 356 -26.74 -11.78 -9.81
CA GLY A 356 -27.36 -12.65 -8.80
C GLY A 356 -26.52 -13.82 -8.26
N ASN A 357 -25.35 -14.14 -8.82
CA ASN A 357 -24.52 -15.28 -8.37
C ASN A 357 -23.04 -14.95 -8.14
N ASP A 358 -22.60 -13.75 -8.50
CA ASP A 358 -21.26 -13.23 -8.26
C ASP A 358 -20.12 -13.99 -8.96
N ASN A 359 -20.44 -15.03 -9.72
CA ASN A 359 -19.47 -15.86 -10.42
C ASN A 359 -18.74 -15.06 -11.51
N LEU A 360 -17.45 -15.31 -11.65
CA LEU A 360 -16.65 -14.73 -12.71
C LEU A 360 -16.84 -15.47 -14.02
N ASN A 361 -17.10 -14.72 -15.09
CA ASN A 361 -17.31 -15.26 -16.43
C ASN A 361 -16.28 -14.69 -17.38
N VAL A 362 -15.87 -15.48 -18.37
CA VAL A 362 -15.02 -15.04 -19.49
C VAL A 362 -15.59 -15.60 -20.79
N MET A 363 -15.64 -14.79 -21.82
CA MET A 363 -15.97 -15.20 -23.18
C MET A 363 -15.08 -14.43 -24.18
N TYR A 364 -15.11 -14.80 -25.45
CA TYR A 364 -14.39 -14.03 -26.47
C TYR A 364 -15.16 -13.92 -27.78
N SER A 365 -14.77 -12.91 -28.57
CA SER A 365 -15.10 -12.75 -29.98
C SER A 365 -13.87 -13.06 -30.85
N ALA A 366 -14.08 -13.84 -31.91
CA ALA A 366 -13.07 -14.14 -32.93
C ALA A 366 -13.24 -13.27 -34.20
N ASP A 367 -14.24 -12.41 -34.23
CA ASP A 367 -14.66 -11.63 -35.39
C ASP A 367 -14.78 -10.13 -35.04
N ASN A 368 -13.82 -9.64 -34.25
CA ASN A 368 -13.66 -8.21 -33.92
C ASN A 368 -14.90 -7.60 -33.23
N GLY A 369 -15.47 -8.34 -32.28
CA GLY A 369 -16.60 -7.90 -31.46
C GLY A 369 -17.98 -8.09 -32.10
N ASN A 370 -18.09 -8.79 -33.25
CA ASN A 370 -19.38 -9.01 -33.90
C ASN A 370 -20.21 -10.10 -33.23
N THR A 371 -19.60 -11.23 -32.88
CA THR A 371 -20.19 -12.34 -32.14
C THR A 371 -19.31 -12.74 -30.96
N PHE A 372 -19.93 -13.11 -29.84
CA PHE A 372 -19.24 -13.60 -28.66
C PHE A 372 -19.71 -15.00 -28.30
N GLY A 373 -18.78 -15.84 -27.85
CA GLY A 373 -19.06 -17.23 -27.46
C GLY A 373 -17.93 -17.84 -26.64
N HIS A 374 -17.94 -19.17 -26.53
CA HIS A 374 -16.96 -19.94 -25.74
C HIS A 374 -16.93 -19.51 -24.26
N LYS A 375 -18.10 -19.17 -23.72
CA LYS A 375 -18.28 -18.73 -22.34
C LYS A 375 -17.82 -19.80 -21.36
N TYR A 376 -16.96 -19.40 -20.45
CA TYR A 376 -16.60 -20.13 -19.25
C TYR A 376 -17.13 -19.38 -18.02
N THR A 377 -17.79 -20.11 -17.13
CA THR A 377 -18.22 -19.61 -15.82
C THR A 377 -17.38 -20.32 -14.76
N SER A 378 -16.65 -19.53 -13.99
CA SER A 378 -15.82 -20.02 -12.88
C SER A 378 -16.66 -20.27 -11.63
N ASN A 379 -16.11 -21.06 -10.70
CA ASN A 379 -16.61 -21.17 -9.32
C ASN A 379 -16.07 -20.05 -8.41
N GLU A 380 -15.17 -19.21 -8.91
CA GLU A 380 -14.68 -18.02 -8.21
C GLU A 380 -15.73 -16.92 -8.25
N THR A 381 -15.94 -16.24 -7.11
CA THR A 381 -16.87 -15.13 -6.98
C THR A 381 -16.17 -13.82 -6.61
N SER A 382 -16.82 -12.71 -6.96
CA SER A 382 -16.39 -11.36 -6.58
C SER A 382 -17.61 -10.44 -6.53
N PRO A 383 -17.75 -9.56 -5.51
CA PRO A 383 -18.77 -8.51 -5.49
C PRO A 383 -18.50 -7.36 -6.47
N GLN A 384 -17.29 -7.32 -7.07
CA GLN A 384 -16.84 -6.28 -8.01
C GLN A 384 -16.50 -6.87 -9.39
N ALA A 385 -16.36 -6.02 -10.42
CA ALA A 385 -16.00 -6.45 -11.77
C ALA A 385 -14.57 -7.04 -11.82
N PRO A 386 -14.33 -8.15 -12.52
CA PRO A 386 -12.96 -8.62 -12.76
C PRO A 386 -12.24 -7.72 -13.78
N GLY A 387 -10.92 -7.63 -13.69
CA GLY A 387 -10.07 -7.06 -14.73
C GLY A 387 -9.49 -8.14 -15.64
N LEU A 388 -9.27 -7.82 -16.92
CA LEU A 388 -8.51 -8.66 -17.85
C LEU A 388 -7.23 -7.94 -18.30
N CYS A 389 -6.18 -8.71 -18.50
CA CYS A 389 -4.90 -8.21 -19.02
C CYS A 389 -4.25 -9.26 -19.90
N ALA A 390 -3.68 -8.82 -21.03
CA ALA A 390 -2.87 -9.68 -21.89
C ALA A 390 -1.39 -9.30 -21.76
N SER A 391 -0.55 -10.28 -21.47
CA SER A 391 0.89 -10.17 -21.66
C SER A 391 1.29 -10.62 -23.07
N SER A 392 2.58 -10.59 -23.40
CA SER A 392 3.08 -11.15 -24.66
C SER A 392 2.81 -12.65 -24.82
N SER A 393 2.57 -13.38 -23.73
CA SER A 393 2.45 -14.84 -23.74
C SER A 393 1.11 -15.37 -23.24
N ASN A 394 0.39 -14.63 -22.39
CA ASN A 394 -0.76 -15.17 -21.67
C ASN A 394 -1.87 -14.13 -21.47
N LEU A 395 -3.09 -14.64 -21.32
CA LEU A 395 -4.24 -13.87 -20.84
C LEU A 395 -4.42 -14.10 -19.34
N TYR A 396 -4.67 -13.03 -18.60
CA TYR A 396 -4.86 -13.03 -17.16
C TYR A 396 -6.20 -12.42 -16.79
N ILE A 397 -6.74 -12.87 -15.67
CA ILE A 397 -7.90 -12.30 -14.98
C ILE A 397 -7.50 -11.92 -13.55
N THR A 398 -7.97 -10.77 -13.09
CA THR A 398 -7.73 -10.26 -11.73
C THR A 398 -9.04 -9.89 -11.06
N TRP A 399 -9.18 -10.12 -9.75
CA TRP A 399 -10.40 -9.81 -9.02
C TRP A 399 -10.17 -9.60 -7.51
N LYS A 400 -11.12 -8.91 -6.89
CA LYS A 400 -11.27 -8.83 -5.43
C LYS A 400 -11.99 -10.09 -4.94
N GLY A 401 -11.44 -10.75 -3.93
CA GLY A 401 -12.04 -11.94 -3.32
C GLY A 401 -13.33 -11.61 -2.59
N ASP A 402 -14.30 -12.50 -2.70
CA ASP A 402 -15.58 -12.40 -1.99
C ASP A 402 -15.43 -12.79 -0.51
N GLY A 403 -15.92 -11.93 0.38
CA GLY A 403 -15.87 -12.10 1.84
C GLY A 403 -14.50 -11.94 2.51
N ASN A 404 -13.41 -11.76 1.76
CA ASN A 404 -12.05 -11.61 2.31
C ASN A 404 -11.25 -10.44 1.74
N ASP A 405 -11.75 -9.79 0.69
CA ASP A 405 -11.16 -8.60 0.08
C ASP A 405 -9.76 -8.78 -0.53
N ASN A 406 -9.25 -10.01 -0.56
CA ASN A 406 -7.92 -10.34 -1.07
C ASN A 406 -7.81 -10.06 -2.56
N LEU A 407 -6.62 -9.69 -3.01
CA LEU A 407 -6.32 -9.52 -4.44
C LEU A 407 -5.98 -10.88 -5.06
N ASN A 408 -6.66 -11.23 -6.14
CA ASN A 408 -6.46 -12.50 -6.84
C ASN A 408 -6.04 -12.23 -8.29
N VAL A 409 -5.05 -12.98 -8.78
CA VAL A 409 -4.64 -12.99 -10.18
C VAL A 409 -4.56 -14.43 -10.64
N ALA A 410 -5.10 -14.76 -11.82
CA ALA A 410 -4.95 -16.08 -12.41
C ALA A 410 -4.79 -16.01 -13.92
N GLN A 411 -4.14 -17.02 -14.49
CA GLN A 411 -4.06 -17.20 -15.93
C GLN A 411 -5.37 -17.79 -16.46
N VAL A 412 -5.92 -17.20 -17.52
CA VAL A 412 -7.07 -17.76 -18.25
C VAL A 412 -6.55 -18.86 -19.18
N VAL A 413 -7.03 -20.09 -18.99
CA VAL A 413 -6.60 -21.26 -19.76
C VAL A 413 -7.51 -21.46 -20.96
N VAL A 414 -6.90 -21.50 -22.15
CA VAL A 414 -7.59 -21.76 -23.42
C VAL A 414 -7.04 -23.05 -24.01
N SER A 415 -7.91 -24.04 -24.22
CA SER A 415 -7.57 -25.31 -24.87
C SER A 415 -8.36 -25.43 -26.19
N GLY A 416 -7.63 -25.34 -27.31
CA GLY A 416 -8.24 -25.21 -28.63
C GLY A 416 -9.07 -23.92 -28.76
N VAL A 417 -10.39 -24.07 -28.88
CA VAL A 417 -11.33 -22.94 -28.93
C VAL A 417 -12.01 -22.67 -27.59
N ASN A 418 -11.87 -23.56 -26.60
CA ASN A 418 -12.61 -23.42 -25.35
C ASN A 418 -11.77 -22.74 -24.28
N ILE A 419 -12.40 -21.84 -23.53
CA ILE A 419 -11.87 -21.41 -22.23
C ILE A 419 -12.19 -22.52 -21.23
N THR A 420 -11.18 -23.09 -20.60
CA THR A 420 -11.33 -24.30 -19.77
C THR A 420 -11.18 -24.05 -18.28
N GLY A 421 -10.68 -22.89 -17.86
CA GLY A 421 -10.50 -22.59 -16.44
C GLY A 421 -9.54 -21.46 -16.16
N PHE A 422 -9.31 -21.25 -14.86
CA PHE A 422 -8.26 -20.41 -14.34
C PHE A 422 -7.16 -21.28 -13.73
N ALA A 423 -5.90 -20.98 -14.01
CA ALA A 423 -4.74 -21.70 -13.49
C ALA A 423 -3.73 -20.72 -12.88
N ASN A 424 -2.77 -21.27 -12.11
CA ASN A 424 -1.69 -20.49 -11.48
C ASN A 424 -2.22 -19.30 -10.67
N LYS A 425 -3.31 -19.51 -9.92
CA LYS A 425 -3.94 -18.47 -9.09
C LYS A 425 -2.97 -18.02 -8.00
N ALA A 426 -2.57 -16.76 -8.05
CA ALA A 426 -1.91 -16.05 -6.97
C ALA A 426 -2.94 -15.34 -6.10
N ILE A 427 -2.80 -15.44 -4.79
CA ILE A 427 -3.59 -14.73 -3.79
C ILE A 427 -2.62 -13.90 -2.96
N LEU A 428 -2.81 -12.59 -2.98
CA LEU A 428 -1.98 -11.68 -2.19
C LEU A 428 -2.54 -11.55 -0.77
N SER A 429 -1.65 -11.25 0.17
CA SER A 429 -2.02 -10.94 1.56
C SER A 429 -2.71 -9.59 1.73
N GLU A 430 -2.54 -8.71 0.75
CA GLU A 430 -3.16 -7.40 0.71
C GLU A 430 -4.62 -7.48 0.32
N THR A 431 -5.39 -6.53 0.84
CA THR A 431 -6.82 -6.39 0.58
C THR A 431 -7.11 -5.07 -0.10
N SER A 432 -8.26 -5.00 -0.77
CA SER A 432 -8.83 -3.77 -1.34
C SER A 432 -10.35 -3.86 -1.32
N PRO A 433 -11.08 -2.80 -0.93
CA PRO A 433 -12.55 -2.78 -0.96
C PRO A 433 -13.13 -2.78 -2.39
N VAL A 434 -12.30 -2.53 -3.40
CA VAL A 434 -12.65 -2.49 -4.83
C VAL A 434 -11.73 -3.39 -5.65
N SER A 435 -12.09 -3.71 -6.89
CA SER A 435 -11.27 -4.58 -7.74
C SER A 435 -9.87 -3.99 -8.01
N PRO A 436 -8.81 -4.81 -7.97
CA PRO A 436 -7.51 -4.43 -8.51
C PRO A 436 -7.55 -4.37 -10.05
N CYS A 437 -6.55 -3.73 -10.64
CA CYS A 437 -6.29 -3.79 -12.08
C CYS A 437 -4.93 -4.40 -12.37
N LEU A 438 -4.77 -4.96 -13.57
CA LEU A 438 -3.56 -5.64 -14.02
C LEU A 438 -3.12 -5.06 -15.37
N GLY A 439 -1.86 -4.67 -15.46
CA GLY A 439 -1.20 -4.20 -16.68
C GLY A 439 -0.02 -5.12 -17.02
N ALA A 440 0.44 -5.08 -18.27
CA ALA A 440 1.60 -5.86 -18.70
C ALA A 440 2.53 -5.03 -19.58
N ASP A 441 3.84 -5.15 -19.36
CA ASP A 441 4.89 -4.72 -20.28
C ASP A 441 5.72 -5.94 -20.66
N GLY A 442 5.60 -6.37 -21.92
CA GLY A 442 6.10 -7.68 -22.34
C GLY A 442 5.44 -8.81 -21.54
N ASN A 443 6.25 -9.54 -20.76
CA ASN A 443 5.80 -10.57 -19.82
C ASN A 443 5.77 -10.12 -18.36
N THR A 444 6.23 -8.91 -18.05
CA THR A 444 6.17 -8.36 -16.70
C THR A 444 4.76 -7.85 -16.42
N LEU A 445 4.16 -8.31 -15.33
CA LEU A 445 2.83 -7.88 -14.89
C LEU A 445 2.95 -6.83 -13.80
N TYR A 446 2.03 -5.86 -13.82
CA TYR A 446 1.87 -4.82 -12.80
C TYR A 446 0.47 -4.93 -12.23
N LEU A 447 0.36 -5.36 -10.97
CA LEU A 447 -0.90 -5.39 -10.23
C LEU A 447 -1.00 -4.08 -9.45
N LEU A 448 -2.06 -3.30 -9.71
CA LEU A 448 -2.31 -2.05 -9.01
C LEU A 448 -3.65 -2.09 -8.28
N TRP A 449 -3.71 -1.45 -7.11
CA TRP A 449 -4.91 -1.41 -6.29
C TRP A 449 -4.97 -0.17 -5.41
N LYS A 450 -6.18 0.14 -4.94
CA LYS A 450 -6.42 1.05 -3.83
C LYS A 450 -6.24 0.29 -2.52
N GLY A 451 -5.57 0.88 -1.54
CA GLY A 451 -5.42 0.29 -0.21
C GLY A 451 -6.76 0.01 0.50
N ASP A 452 -6.74 -0.96 1.41
CA ASP A 452 -7.81 -1.16 2.39
C ASP A 452 -7.50 -0.39 3.68
N GLY A 453 -8.50 0.28 4.24
CA GLY A 453 -8.35 1.23 5.35
C GLY A 453 -7.60 2.52 5.03
N ASN A 454 -7.07 2.67 3.80
CA ASN A 454 -6.47 3.91 3.30
C ASN A 454 -6.73 4.07 1.79
N ASP A 455 -6.68 5.29 1.29
CA ASP A 455 -6.97 5.59 -0.11
C ASP A 455 -5.73 5.57 -1.01
N ASN A 456 -4.56 5.21 -0.49
CA ASN A 456 -3.33 5.20 -1.28
C ASN A 456 -3.37 4.19 -2.44
N LEU A 457 -2.79 4.58 -3.56
CA LEU A 457 -2.56 3.68 -4.69
C LEU A 457 -1.31 2.84 -4.46
N ASN A 458 -1.38 1.56 -4.79
CA ASN A 458 -0.31 0.59 -4.59
C ASN A 458 0.02 -0.12 -5.91
N VAL A 459 1.24 -0.62 -6.03
CA VAL A 459 1.66 -1.50 -7.12
C VAL A 459 2.55 -2.63 -6.60
N ARG A 460 2.45 -3.80 -7.22
CA ARG A 460 3.43 -4.89 -7.17
C ARG A 460 3.70 -5.38 -8.59
N SER A 461 4.88 -5.96 -8.80
CA SER A 461 5.27 -6.52 -10.10
C SER A 461 5.45 -8.03 -10.04
N SER A 462 5.27 -8.70 -11.18
CA SER A 462 5.53 -10.13 -11.35
C SER A 462 6.28 -10.39 -12.65
N THR A 463 7.34 -11.19 -12.57
CA THR A 463 8.16 -11.64 -13.72
C THR A 463 8.11 -13.15 -13.93
N ASP A 464 7.34 -13.87 -13.10
CA ASP A 464 7.22 -15.34 -13.10
C ASP A 464 5.88 -15.84 -13.67
N GLY A 465 5.25 -15.00 -14.49
CA GLY A 465 3.97 -15.28 -15.12
C GLY A 465 2.78 -15.17 -14.17
N GLY A 466 2.85 -14.29 -13.17
CA GLY A 466 1.75 -14.00 -12.25
C GLY A 466 1.62 -14.98 -11.09
N ARG A 467 2.67 -15.75 -10.78
CA ARG A 467 2.67 -16.70 -9.65
C ARG A 467 3.01 -16.01 -8.34
N THR A 468 3.97 -15.09 -8.38
CA THR A 468 4.35 -14.25 -7.24
C THR A 468 4.39 -12.78 -7.64
N PHE A 469 4.06 -11.92 -6.68
CA PHE A 469 4.05 -10.46 -6.84
C PHE A 469 4.94 -9.84 -5.77
N VAL A 470 6.01 -9.17 -6.19
CA VAL A 470 7.06 -8.61 -5.33
C VAL A 470 7.17 -7.09 -5.51
N ASN A 471 8.09 -6.47 -4.78
CA ASN A 471 8.43 -5.05 -4.87
C ASN A 471 7.18 -4.16 -4.73
N LYS A 472 6.52 -4.25 -3.57
CA LYS A 472 5.38 -3.38 -3.26
C LYS A 472 5.85 -1.94 -3.15
N ALA A 473 5.21 -1.06 -3.90
CA ALA A 473 5.34 0.38 -3.78
C ALA A 473 3.97 0.99 -3.46
N THR A 474 3.96 1.99 -2.59
CA THR A 474 2.74 2.73 -2.18
C THR A 474 2.93 4.18 -2.60
N SER A 475 1.94 4.81 -3.22
CA SER A 475 2.00 6.20 -3.66
C SER A 475 1.52 7.13 -2.54
N SER A 476 1.93 8.39 -2.58
CA SER A 476 1.26 9.48 -1.85
C SER A 476 -0.08 9.89 -2.49
N GLU A 477 -0.33 9.46 -3.73
CA GLU A 477 -1.59 9.69 -4.42
C GLU A 477 -2.70 8.79 -3.88
N THR A 478 -3.86 9.39 -3.65
CA THR A 478 -5.04 8.69 -3.13
C THR A 478 -6.19 8.64 -4.14
N SER A 479 -7.01 7.60 -4.00
CA SER A 479 -8.28 7.44 -4.70
C SER A 479 -9.24 6.62 -3.84
N PRO A 480 -10.55 6.98 -3.79
CA PRO A 480 -11.58 6.13 -3.21
C PRO A 480 -11.97 4.97 -4.14
N GLN A 481 -11.41 4.91 -5.35
CA GLN A 481 -11.68 3.88 -6.37
C GLN A 481 -10.38 3.16 -6.77
N GLY A 482 -10.49 2.03 -7.48
CA GLY A 482 -9.31 1.35 -8.03
C GLY A 482 -8.69 2.15 -9.19
N PRO A 483 -7.40 1.98 -9.50
CA PRO A 483 -6.79 2.55 -10.70
C PRO A 483 -7.11 1.71 -11.94
N SER A 484 -6.78 2.23 -13.14
CA SER A 484 -6.66 1.46 -14.38
C SER A 484 -5.27 1.65 -14.99
N VAL A 485 -4.85 0.75 -15.86
CA VAL A 485 -3.47 0.70 -16.37
C VAL A 485 -3.39 0.26 -17.82
N CYS A 486 -2.47 0.86 -18.58
CA CYS A 486 -2.09 0.40 -19.91
C CYS A 486 -0.60 0.60 -20.16
N THR A 487 -0.06 -0.03 -21.20
CA THR A 487 1.34 0.13 -21.60
C THR A 487 1.43 0.67 -23.02
N MET A 488 2.29 1.67 -23.23
CA MET A 488 2.59 2.23 -24.55
C MET A 488 4.11 2.33 -24.71
N ASN A 489 4.67 1.64 -25.70
CA ASN A 489 6.11 1.66 -26.02
C ASN A 489 7.02 1.41 -24.81
N GLY A 490 6.71 0.39 -24.00
CA GLY A 490 7.48 0.06 -22.79
C GLY A 490 7.32 1.04 -21.62
N THR A 491 6.39 1.99 -21.71
CA THR A 491 6.00 2.87 -20.59
C THR A 491 4.64 2.45 -20.07
N VAL A 492 4.56 2.18 -18.77
CA VAL A 492 3.29 1.89 -18.08
C VAL A 492 2.64 3.20 -17.62
N TYR A 493 1.36 3.35 -17.95
CA TYR A 493 0.52 4.48 -17.60
C TYR A 493 -0.63 4.04 -16.71
N VAL A 494 -0.92 4.84 -15.70
CA VAL A 494 -1.99 4.60 -14.73
C VAL A 494 -2.96 5.76 -14.76
N ALA A 495 -4.26 5.48 -14.78
CA ALA A 495 -5.31 6.47 -14.62
C ALA A 495 -6.15 6.19 -13.37
N TRP A 496 -6.54 7.25 -12.66
CA TRP A 496 -7.39 7.13 -11.49
C TRP A 496 -8.28 8.36 -11.31
N LYS A 497 -9.31 8.19 -10.49
CA LYS A 497 -10.14 9.29 -9.99
C LYS A 497 -9.43 9.95 -8.81
N GLY A 498 -9.29 11.27 -8.83
CA GLY A 498 -8.74 12.03 -7.71
C GLY A 498 -9.62 11.97 -6.47
N ASP A 499 -8.96 11.91 -5.31
CA ASP A 499 -9.60 12.03 -4.01
C ASP A 499 -9.94 13.51 -3.71
N GLY A 500 -11.13 13.77 -3.15
CA GLY A 500 -11.64 15.10 -2.83
C GLY A 500 -12.06 16.04 -4.00
N ASN A 501 -11.68 15.76 -5.25
CA ASN A 501 -11.98 16.63 -6.40
C ASN A 501 -12.67 15.95 -7.61
N ASP A 502 -12.77 14.62 -7.60
CA ASP A 502 -13.36 13.81 -8.67
C ASP A 502 -12.70 13.96 -10.06
N PHE A 503 -11.57 14.68 -10.18
CA PHE A 503 -10.86 14.87 -11.43
C PHE A 503 -10.21 13.57 -11.91
N LEU A 504 -10.00 13.50 -13.22
CA LEU A 504 -9.22 12.44 -13.84
C LEU A 504 -7.73 12.73 -13.67
N ASN A 505 -6.96 11.73 -13.23
CA ASN A 505 -5.51 11.81 -13.13
C ASN A 505 -4.89 10.72 -13.99
N VAL A 506 -3.76 11.05 -14.61
CA VAL A 506 -2.91 10.11 -15.35
C VAL A 506 -1.47 10.32 -14.93
N ALA A 507 -0.73 9.24 -14.72
CA ALA A 507 0.72 9.30 -14.46
C ALA A 507 1.42 8.10 -15.08
N ARG A 508 2.74 8.20 -15.17
CA ARG A 508 3.63 7.12 -15.57
C ARG A 508 4.09 6.35 -14.34
N VAL A 509 4.31 5.05 -14.47
CA VAL A 509 4.97 4.25 -13.44
C VAL A 509 6.49 4.33 -13.65
N ALA A 510 7.25 4.47 -12.56
CA ALA A 510 8.72 4.46 -12.55
C ALA A 510 9.29 3.31 -13.40
N GLY A 511 10.41 3.58 -14.07
CA GLY A 511 10.98 2.77 -15.16
C GLY A 511 10.76 1.26 -15.06
N THR A 512 9.94 0.77 -15.98
CA THR A 512 9.70 -0.66 -16.25
C THR A 512 10.76 -1.26 -17.20
N GLY A 513 11.75 -0.46 -17.60
CA GLY A 513 13.00 -0.96 -18.16
C GLY A 513 13.91 -1.50 -17.06
N THR A 514 14.72 -2.51 -17.39
CA THR A 514 15.65 -3.27 -16.53
C THR A 514 16.72 -2.44 -15.78
N SER A 515 16.58 -1.13 -15.65
CA SER A 515 17.56 -0.23 -15.02
C SER A 515 16.99 0.65 -13.90
N ALA A 516 15.68 0.66 -13.62
CA ALA A 516 15.13 1.51 -12.55
C ALA A 516 14.60 0.74 -11.32
N MET A 517 14.47 -0.59 -11.40
CA MET A 517 14.11 -1.44 -10.25
C MET A 517 15.33 -2.17 -9.63
N GLU A 518 16.55 -1.68 -9.88
CA GLU A 518 17.77 -2.08 -9.15
C GLU A 518 18.21 -1.04 -8.09
N LEU A 519 17.37 -0.05 -7.78
CA LEU A 519 17.63 0.84 -6.64
C LEU A 519 17.11 0.19 -5.35
N THR A 520 17.88 -0.78 -4.85
CA THR A 520 18.14 -1.10 -3.42
C THR A 520 18.66 -2.53 -3.28
N GLU A 521 19.90 -2.80 -3.69
CA GLU A 521 20.81 -3.80 -3.08
C GLU A 521 22.16 -3.82 -3.83
N ALA A 522 22.90 -2.70 -3.80
CA ALA A 522 24.31 -2.71 -4.18
C ALA A 522 25.17 -2.97 -2.92
N THR A 523 25.43 -4.24 -2.70
CA THR A 523 26.61 -4.80 -2.01
C THR A 523 27.76 -3.81 -1.77
N ALA A 524 27.96 -3.41 -0.51
CA ALA A 524 29.23 -2.88 -0.04
C ALA A 524 30.19 -4.06 0.19
N VAL A 525 30.93 -4.44 -0.86
CA VAL A 525 32.15 -5.25 -0.73
C VAL A 525 33.33 -4.30 -0.57
N LEU A 526 34.04 -4.47 0.55
CA LEU A 526 35.40 -4.05 0.93
C LEU A 526 36.27 -3.35 -0.14
N VAL A 527 36.87 -2.22 0.28
CA VAL A 527 38.34 -2.00 0.20
C VAL A 527 38.83 -1.58 1.57
#